data_AF-A0A3B9WLR8-F1
#
_entry.id   AF-A0A3B9WLR8-F1
#
_cell.length_a   1.000
_cell.length_b   1.000
_cell.length_c   1.000
_cell.angle_alpha   90.00
_cell.angle_beta   90.00
_cell.angle_gamma   90.00
#
_symmetry.space_group_name_H-M   'P 1'
#
loop_
_entity.id
_entity.type
_entity.pdbx_description
1 polymer ?
#
loop_
_entity_poly.entity_id
_entity_poly.type
_entity_poly.pdbx_seq_one_letter_code
_entity_poly.pdbx_strand_id
1 'polypeptide(L)'
;MLRAKFDEPRMVDREGEKYEIVKYNYLTALQWQGFCGGPAADATWVTKESMIRFLGVQGFTKIEIAEDNPNHPNGPAILLCAQK
;
A
#
# COMPACT_ATOMS: atom_id res chain seq x y z
N MET A 1 -6.12 3.88 -17.27
CA MET A 1 -6.25 2.46 -16.88
C MET A 1 -5.44 2.26 -15.61
N LEU A 2 -6.01 1.72 -14.53
CA LEU A 2 -5.36 1.63 -13.21
C LEU A 2 -3.95 0.98 -13.27
N ARG A 3 -3.80 0.01 -14.19
CA ARG A 3 -2.55 -0.68 -14.50
C ARG A 3 -1.37 0.24 -14.83
N ALA A 4 -1.60 1.40 -15.45
CA ALA A 4 -0.53 2.34 -15.79
C ALA A 4 0.04 3.09 -14.59
N LYS A 5 -0.59 2.99 -13.41
CA LYS A 5 -0.11 3.63 -12.17
C LYS A 5 0.84 2.75 -11.37
N PHE A 6 0.91 1.45 -11.66
CA PHE A 6 1.68 0.49 -10.87
C PHE A 6 2.85 -0.07 -11.68
N ASP A 7 4.03 -0.06 -11.08
CA ASP A 7 5.17 -0.85 -11.57
C ASP A 7 4.96 -2.34 -11.24
N GLU A 8 5.83 -3.20 -11.74
CA GLU A 8 5.85 -4.62 -11.34
C GLU A 8 6.17 -4.75 -9.84
N PRO A 9 5.46 -5.63 -9.09
CA PRO A 9 5.79 -5.92 -7.71
C PRO A 9 7.22 -6.47 -7.58
N ARG A 10 7.87 -6.10 -6.48
CA ARG A 10 9.20 -6.63 -6.15
C ARG A 10 9.30 -6.97 -4.67
N MET A 11 10.07 -8.01 -4.38
CA MET A 11 10.42 -8.39 -3.02
C MET A 11 11.54 -7.52 -2.49
N VAL A 12 11.42 -7.09 -1.24
CA VAL A 12 12.48 -6.44 -0.46
C VAL A 12 12.67 -7.18 0.85
N ASP A 13 13.92 -7.26 1.29
CA ASP A 13 14.29 -7.74 2.62
C ASP A 13 14.39 -6.55 3.57
N ARG A 14 13.76 -6.67 4.74
CA ARG A 14 13.87 -5.73 5.86
C ARG A 14 13.94 -6.53 7.14
N GLU A 15 15.06 -6.42 7.84
CA GLU A 15 15.28 -7.08 9.13
C GLU A 15 15.11 -8.61 9.06
N GLY A 16 15.44 -9.22 7.92
CA GLY A 16 15.30 -10.67 7.70
C GLY A 16 13.89 -11.10 7.30
N GLU A 17 12.94 -10.16 7.23
CA GLU A 17 11.58 -10.39 6.75
C GLU A 17 11.42 -9.91 5.31
N LYS A 18 10.64 -10.66 4.53
CA LYS A 18 10.40 -10.36 3.12
C LYS A 18 9.04 -9.70 2.94
N TYR A 19 9.06 -8.55 2.27
CA TYR A 19 7.87 -7.76 1.95
C TYR A 19 7.81 -7.52 0.45
N GLU A 20 6.62 -7.64 -0.12
CA GLU A 20 6.32 -7.27 -1.49
C GLU A 20 5.86 -5.82 -1.55
N ILE A 21 6.56 -5.03 -2.35
CA ILE A 21 6.28 -3.61 -2.55
C ILE A 21 6.00 -3.32 -4.02
N VAL A 22 5.22 -2.27 -4.26
CA VAL A 22 4.85 -1.80 -5.60
C VAL A 22 5.01 -0.28 -5.63
N LYS A 23 5.64 0.26 -6.68
CA LYS A 23 5.64 1.71 -6.89
C LYS A 23 4.29 2.14 -7.45
N TYR A 24 3.69 3.17 -6.84
CA TYR A 24 2.47 3.83 -7.28
C TYR A 24 2.80 5.22 -7.81
N ASN A 25 2.65 5.41 -9.12
CA ASN A 25 2.94 6.66 -9.81
C ASN A 25 1.69 7.56 -9.80
N TYR A 26 1.84 8.80 -9.31
CA TYR A 26 0.72 9.74 -9.24
C TYR A 26 0.30 10.27 -10.61
N LEU A 27 1.24 10.32 -11.57
CA LEU A 27 0.99 10.77 -12.94
C LEU A 27 0.28 12.15 -12.97
N THR A 28 -0.82 12.27 -13.72
CA THR A 28 -1.61 13.50 -13.84
C THR A 28 -2.27 13.95 -12.54
N ALA A 29 -2.31 13.11 -11.50
CA ALA A 29 -2.86 13.51 -10.20
C ALA A 29 -2.06 14.66 -9.56
N LEU A 30 -0.76 14.80 -9.86
CA LEU A 30 0.07 15.90 -9.37
C LEU A 30 -0.39 17.29 -9.86
N GLN A 31 -1.14 17.34 -10.96
CA GLN A 31 -1.64 18.59 -11.55
C GLN A 31 -3.00 18.98 -10.96
N TRP A 32 -3.62 18.11 -10.16
CA TRP A 32 -4.91 18.39 -9.55
C TRP A 32 -4.72 19.28 -8.31
N GLN A 33 -5.43 20.42 -8.26
CA GLN A 33 -5.35 21.36 -7.13
C GLN A 33 -5.77 20.75 -5.78
N GLY A 34 -6.57 19.68 -5.80
CA GLY A 34 -6.98 18.94 -4.60
C GLY A 34 -6.03 17.81 -4.19
N PHE A 35 -4.88 17.66 -4.85
CA PHE A 35 -3.96 16.57 -4.58
C PHE A 35 -3.30 16.70 -3.20
N CYS A 36 -3.31 15.60 -2.44
CA CYS A 36 -2.80 15.55 -1.06
C CYS A 36 -1.73 14.45 -0.83
N GLY A 37 -1.10 13.92 -1.89
CA GLY A 37 -0.12 12.83 -1.80
C GLY A 37 1.33 13.25 -1.53
N GLY A 38 1.58 14.54 -1.28
CA GLY A 38 2.93 15.10 -1.04
C GLY A 38 3.66 15.51 -2.33
N PRO A 39 4.89 16.06 -2.25
CA PRO A 39 5.60 16.62 -3.41
C PRO A 39 6.27 15.56 -4.30
N ALA A 40 6.38 14.30 -3.84
CA ALA A 40 7.00 13.23 -4.61
C ALA A 40 6.11 12.82 -5.79
N ALA A 41 6.73 12.39 -6.90
CA ALA A 41 6.00 11.94 -8.09
C ALA A 41 5.35 10.56 -7.95
N ASP A 42 5.77 9.81 -6.94
CA ASP A 42 5.32 8.45 -6.66
C ASP A 42 5.32 8.15 -5.16
N ALA A 43 4.70 7.03 -4.82
CA ALA A 43 4.74 6.42 -3.50
C ALA A 43 5.19 4.96 -3.60
N THR A 44 5.74 4.42 -2.51
CA THR A 44 5.97 2.98 -2.37
C THR A 44 4.83 2.40 -1.56
N TRP A 45 4.07 1.52 -2.19
CA TRP A 45 3.00 0.77 -1.55
C TRP A 45 3.49 -0.62 -1.18
N VAL A 46 2.79 -1.24 -0.24
CA VAL A 46 3.03 -2.58 0.27
C VAL A 46 1.78 -3.42 0.02
N THR A 47 1.93 -4.68 -0.36
CA THR A 47 0.77 -5.55 -0.56
C THR A 47 0.04 -5.82 0.75
N LYS A 48 -1.25 -6.15 0.67
CA LYS A 48 -2.07 -6.46 1.85
C LYS A 48 -1.42 -7.55 2.70
N GLU A 49 -0.92 -8.59 2.06
CA GLU A 49 -0.27 -9.74 2.69
C GLU A 49 1.01 -9.31 3.43
N SER A 50 1.81 -8.46 2.79
CA SER A 50 3.04 -7.93 3.36
C SER A 50 2.77 -6.96 4.52
N MET A 51 1.71 -6.16 4.44
CA MET A 51 1.29 -5.26 5.51
C MET A 51 0.78 -6.05 6.73
N ILE A 52 -0.04 -7.08 6.53
CA ILE A 52 -0.52 -7.96 7.62
C ILE A 52 0.66 -8.71 8.26
N ARG A 53 1.59 -9.23 7.45
CA ARG A 53 2.82 -9.84 7.95
C ARG A 53 3.62 -8.88 8.82
N PHE A 54 3.83 -7.65 8.34
CA PHE A 54 4.57 -6.62 9.08
C PHE A 54 3.93 -6.37 10.44
N LEU A 55 2.61 -6.19 10.50
CA LEU A 55 1.88 -6.01 11.77
C LEU A 55 2.08 -7.20 12.72
N GLY A 56 2.01 -8.43 12.22
CA GLY A 56 2.28 -9.63 13.01
C GLY A 56 3.70 -9.67 13.60
N VAL A 57 4.71 -9.34 12.79
CA VAL A 57 6.12 -9.24 13.24
C VAL A 57 6.29 -8.17 14.32
N GLN A 58 5.55 -7.06 14.23
CA GLN A 58 5.55 -5.99 15.24
C GLN A 58 4.76 -6.34 16.53
N GLY A 59 4.24 -7.56 16.63
CA GLY A 59 3.55 -8.09 17.82
C GLY A 59 2.07 -7.72 17.89
N PHE A 60 1.46 -7.26 16.80
CA PHE A 60 0.00 -7.11 16.75
C PHE A 60 -0.64 -8.49 16.56
N THR A 61 -1.37 -8.95 17.56
CA THR A 61 -1.93 -10.32 17.60
C THR A 61 -3.37 -10.37 17.09
N LYS A 62 -4.08 -9.25 17.12
CA LYS A 62 -5.47 -9.14 16.66
C LYS A 62 -5.56 -8.12 15.53
N ILE A 63 -5.85 -8.59 14.32
CA ILE A 63 -6.02 -7.76 13.13
C ILE A 63 -7.44 -7.96 12.61
N GLU A 64 -8.21 -6.88 12.60
CA GLU A 64 -9.58 -6.84 12.08
C GLU A 64 -9.60 -6.01 10.80
N ILE A 65 -10.12 -6.56 9.71
CA ILE A 65 -10.29 -5.86 8.44
C ILE A 65 -11.75 -5.41 8.37
N ALA A 66 -11.98 -4.10 8.38
CA ALA A 66 -13.30 -3.51 8.27
C ALA A 66 -13.73 -3.34 6.81
N GLU A 67 -12.79 -2.97 5.93
CA GLU A 67 -13.02 -2.87 4.49
C GLU A 67 -11.83 -3.40 3.69
N ASP A 68 -12.10 -4.07 2.57
CA ASP A 68 -11.12 -4.52 1.60
C ASP A 68 -11.68 -4.34 0.19
N ASN A 69 -11.23 -3.29 -0.49
CA ASN A 69 -11.70 -2.91 -1.81
C ASN A 69 -10.55 -2.93 -2.83
N PRO A 70 -10.25 -4.10 -3.42
CA PRO A 70 -9.17 -4.24 -4.40
C PRO A 70 -9.43 -3.48 -5.70
N ASN A 71 -10.68 -3.11 -5.99
CA ASN A 71 -11.09 -2.47 -7.25
C ASN A 71 -11.44 -0.99 -7.10
N HIS A 72 -11.05 -0.35 -5.99
CA HIS A 72 -11.37 1.05 -5.76
C HIS A 72 -10.78 1.94 -6.88
N PRO A 73 -11.52 2.97 -7.36
CA PRO A 73 -11.14 3.73 -8.57
C PRO A 73 -9.75 4.38 -8.53
N ASN A 74 -9.25 4.66 -7.33
CA ASN A 74 -7.94 5.28 -7.12
C ASN A 74 -6.80 4.27 -6.82
N GLY A 75 -7.09 2.97 -6.85
CA GLY A 75 -6.17 1.90 -6.46
C GLY A 75 -6.74 1.07 -5.30
N PRO A 76 -6.23 -0.16 -5.08
CA PRO A 76 -6.65 -1.02 -3.97
C PRO A 76 -6.63 -0.27 -2.64
N ALA A 77 -7.69 -0.43 -1.84
CA ALA A 77 -7.84 0.23 -0.56
C ALA A 77 -8.26 -0.77 0.52
N ILE A 78 -7.74 -0.58 1.73
CA ILE A 78 -8.02 -1.44 2.88
C ILE A 78 -8.16 -0.58 4.14
N LEU A 79 -9.16 -0.89 4.96
CA LEU A 79 -9.35 -0.34 6.29
C LEU A 79 -9.22 -1.47 7.31
N LEU A 80 -8.30 -1.33 8.26
CA LEU A 80 -8.06 -2.32 9.30
C LEU A 80 -7.79 -1.67 10.65
N CYS A 81 -8.03 -2.43 11.71
CA CYS A 81 -7.63 -2.15 13.07
C CYS A 81 -6.69 -3.25 13.55
N ALA A 82 -5.57 -2.88 14.17
CA ALA A 82 -4.60 -3.81 14.73
C ALA A 82 -4.41 -3.54 16.24
N GLN A 83 -4.42 -4.60 17.03
CA GLN A 83 -4.23 -4.57 18.48
C GLN A 83 -3.14 -5.57 18.90
N LYS A 84 -2.31 -5.18 19.88
CA LYS A 84 -1.30 -6.05 20.50
C LYS A 84 -1.93 -7.01 21.50
#